data_AF-A0A1H2R615-F1
#
_entry.id   AF-A0A1H2R615-F1
#
_cell.length_a   1.000
_cell.length_b   1.000
_cell.length_c   1.000
_cell.angle_alpha   90.00
_cell.angle_beta   90.00
_cell.angle_gamma   90.00
#
_symmetry.space_group_name_H-M   'P 1'
#
loop_
_entity.id
_entity.type
_entity.pdbx_description
1 polymer ?
#
loop_
_entity_poly.entity_id
_entity_poly.type
_entity_poly.pdbx_seq_one_letter_code
_entity_poly.pdbx_strand_id
1 'polypeptide(L)'
;MDIIRFREVIKQREETDDEWTFGVEQCWKKEIEILAEDIPSTINFLKNDCTAEEYSWISEVIDDVVEKVRSKELVQCYKDLMIKFPEECVKYNIAGSIESAEAILTWEDENEKKG
;
A
#
# COMPACT_ATOMS: atom_id res chain seq x y z
N MET A 1 -2.21 9.84 7.82
CA MET A 1 -1.11 9.00 8.30
C MET A 1 -0.05 9.82 9.02
N ASP A 2 0.64 9.20 9.96
CA ASP A 2 1.88 9.70 10.56
C ASP A 2 3.08 9.35 9.66
N ILE A 3 3.59 10.34 8.92
CA ILE A 3 4.67 10.16 7.94
C ILE A 3 6.00 9.77 8.62
N ILE A 4 6.24 10.28 9.84
CA ILE A 4 7.49 9.99 10.57
C ILE A 4 7.48 8.53 10.98
N ARG A 5 6.39 8.07 11.62
CA ARG A 5 6.22 6.68 12.02
C ARG A 5 6.26 5.72 10.83
N PHE A 6 5.67 6.11 9.69
CA PHE A 6 5.73 5.34 8.46
C PHE A 6 7.16 5.14 7.96
N ARG A 7 7.94 6.22 7.87
CA ARG A 7 9.35 6.15 7.44
C ARG A 7 10.23 5.34 8.39
N GLU A 8 9.95 5.40 9.69
CA GLU A 8 10.62 4.54 10.68
C GLU A 8 10.32 3.05 10.46
N VAL A 9 9.10 2.70 10.05
CA VAL A 9 8.72 1.32 9.71
C VAL A 9 9.37 0.87 8.41
N ILE A 10 9.40 1.72 7.37
CA ILE A 10 10.13 1.39 6.13
C ILE A 10 11.60 1.12 6.42
N LYS A 11 12.24 1.99 7.19
CA LYS A 11 13.65 1.79 7.56
C LYS A 11 13.86 0.47 8.31
N GLN A 12 12.95 0.11 9.23
CA GLN A 12 12.99 -1.19 9.90
C GLN A 12 12.83 -2.35 8.91
N ARG A 13 11.92 -2.22 7.93
CA ARG A 13 11.68 -3.23 6.89
C ARG A 13 12.90 -3.43 5.99
N GLU A 14 13.56 -2.33 5.59
CA GLU A 14 14.79 -2.34 4.79
C GLU A 14 15.95 -3.04 5.52
N GLU A 15 16.06 -2.84 6.84
CA GLU A 15 17.09 -3.48 7.68
C GLU A 15 16.72 -4.92 8.07
N THR A 16 15.50 -5.38 7.78
CA THR A 16 15.01 -6.72 8.14
C THR A 16 15.38 -7.72 7.05
N ASP A 17 15.98 -8.84 7.45
CA ASP A 17 16.30 -9.97 6.56
C ASP A 17 15.02 -10.56 5.95
N ASP A 18 14.96 -10.64 4.62
CA ASP A 18 13.80 -11.15 3.87
C ASP A 18 13.46 -12.62 4.20
N GLU A 19 14.46 -13.41 4.63
CA GLU A 19 14.25 -14.80 5.07
C GLU A 19 13.70 -14.88 6.50
N TRP A 20 13.74 -13.76 7.25
CA TRP A 20 13.11 -13.67 8.56
C TRP A 20 11.65 -13.25 8.43
N THR A 21 10.83 -14.18 7.94
CA THR A 21 9.40 -13.98 7.66
C THR A 21 8.62 -13.31 8.79
N PHE A 22 8.84 -13.72 10.04
CA PHE A 22 8.18 -13.10 11.19
C PHE A 22 8.52 -11.61 11.34
N GLY A 23 9.79 -11.23 11.12
CA GLY A 23 10.21 -9.83 11.18
C GLY A 23 9.58 -8.98 10.08
N VAL A 24 9.53 -9.53 8.87
CA VAL A 24 8.87 -8.91 7.70
C VAL A 24 7.38 -8.69 7.98
N GLU A 25 6.67 -9.72 8.43
CA GLU A 25 5.25 -9.63 8.78
C GLU A 25 4.96 -8.59 9.87
N GLN A 26 5.85 -8.44 10.87
CA GLN A 26 5.70 -7.39 11.88
C GLN A 26 5.86 -5.98 11.29
N CYS A 27 6.72 -5.80 10.29
CA CYS A 27 6.86 -4.52 9.60
C CYS A 27 5.63 -4.21 8.76
N TRP A 28 5.17 -5.16 7.94
CA TRP A 28 3.95 -5.02 7.14
C TRP A 28 2.75 -4.67 7.99
N LYS A 29 2.53 -5.38 9.11
CA LYS A 29 1.42 -5.08 10.01
C LYS A 29 1.42 -3.62 10.50
N LYS A 30 2.59 -3.11 10.89
CA LYS A 30 2.72 -1.71 11.34
C LYS A 30 2.48 -0.73 10.20
N GLU A 31 2.99 -1.04 9.01
CA GLU A 31 2.82 -0.22 7.82
C GLU A 31 1.34 -0.12 7.44
N ILE A 32 0.65 -1.27 7.36
CA ILE A 32 -0.79 -1.36 7.09
C ILE A 32 -1.58 -0.54 8.11
N GLU A 33 -1.27 -0.66 9.40
CA GLU A 33 -1.93 0.11 10.45
C GLU A 33 -1.81 1.62 10.24
N ILE A 34 -0.62 2.11 9.86
CA ILE A 34 -0.36 3.55 9.66
C ILE A 34 -1.06 4.07 8.39
N LEU A 35 -0.98 3.32 7.30
CA LEU A 35 -1.60 3.67 6.02
C LEU A 35 -3.13 3.67 6.11
N ALA A 36 -3.69 2.74 6.88
CA ALA A 36 -5.13 2.58 7.06
C ALA A 36 -5.75 3.51 8.12
N GLU A 37 -4.93 4.15 8.98
CA GLU A 37 -5.40 4.94 10.12
C GLU A 37 -6.23 6.17 9.69
N ASP A 38 -5.79 6.86 8.64
CA ASP A 38 -6.44 8.06 8.12
C ASP A 38 -6.23 8.15 6.59
N ILE A 39 -7.21 7.64 5.85
CA ILE A 39 -7.20 7.53 4.39
C ILE A 39 -7.07 8.88 3.68
N PRO A 40 -7.83 9.93 4.02
CA PRO A 40 -7.61 11.26 3.45
C PRO A 40 -6.17 11.74 3.57
N SER A 41 -5.57 11.59 4.75
CA SER A 41 -4.18 12.00 4.97
C SER A 41 -3.18 11.09 4.25
N THR A 42 -3.44 9.79 4.14
CA THR A 42 -2.61 8.85 3.34
C THR A 42 -2.64 9.21 1.85
N ILE A 43 -3.83 9.50 1.29
CA ILE A 43 -3.99 9.97 -0.09
C ILE A 43 -3.24 11.29 -0.30
N ASN A 44 -3.32 12.22 0.66
CA ASN A 44 -2.59 13.48 0.59
C ASN A 44 -1.07 13.25 0.55
N PHE A 45 -0.56 12.35 1.39
CA PHE A 45 0.86 11.95 1.37
C PHE A 45 1.25 11.35 0.01
N LEU A 46 0.48 10.38 -0.50
CA LEU A 46 0.75 9.72 -1.79
C LEU A 46 0.86 10.74 -2.94
N LYS A 47 -0.04 11.73 -2.98
CA LYS A 47 -0.06 12.75 -4.03
C LYS A 47 1.13 13.71 -3.93
N ASN A 48 1.46 14.17 -2.73
CA ASN A 48 2.32 15.34 -2.54
C ASN A 48 3.73 15.02 -2.05
N ASP A 49 3.87 14.06 -1.15
CA ASP A 49 5.10 13.85 -0.37
C ASP A 49 5.78 12.51 -0.66
N CYS A 50 5.04 11.53 -1.19
CA CYS A 50 5.52 10.19 -1.46
C CYS A 50 6.62 10.19 -2.53
N THR A 51 7.71 9.51 -2.18
CA THR A 51 8.87 9.24 -3.02
C THR A 51 8.72 7.92 -3.79
N ALA A 52 9.55 7.72 -4.81
CA ALA A 52 9.61 6.48 -5.58
C ALA A 52 9.90 5.24 -4.71
N GLU A 53 10.81 5.38 -3.75
CA GLU A 53 11.16 4.30 -2.82
C GLU A 53 9.99 3.95 -1.90
N GLU A 54 9.37 4.96 -1.28
CA GLU A 54 8.18 4.74 -0.44
C GLU A 54 7.01 4.14 -1.24
N TYR A 55 6.82 4.57 -2.49
CA TYR A 55 5.85 3.94 -3.39
C TYR A 55 6.15 2.45 -3.62
N SER A 56 7.41 2.08 -3.73
CA SER A 56 7.79 0.68 -3.91
C SER A 56 7.53 -0.14 -2.64
N TRP A 57 7.84 0.39 -1.46
CA TRP A 57 7.57 -0.29 -0.18
C TRP A 57 6.08 -0.52 0.06
N ILE A 58 5.24 0.49 -0.21
CA ILE A 58 3.78 0.37 -0.07
C ILE A 58 3.22 -0.74 -0.95
N SER A 59 3.88 -1.08 -2.07
CA SER A 59 3.43 -2.14 -2.97
C SER A 59 3.42 -3.53 -2.35
N GLU A 60 4.16 -3.74 -1.26
CA GLU A 60 4.18 -5.00 -0.50
C GLU A 60 2.89 -5.22 0.31
N VAL A 61 2.13 -4.16 0.61
CA VAL A 61 1.00 -4.21 1.56
C VAL A 61 -0.27 -3.50 1.09
N ILE A 62 -0.28 -2.94 -0.13
CA ILE A 62 -1.40 -2.11 -0.60
C ILE A 62 -2.73 -2.87 -0.68
N ASP A 63 -2.69 -4.15 -1.03
CA ASP A 63 -3.86 -5.03 -1.08
C ASP A 63 -4.41 -5.29 0.33
N ASP A 64 -3.56 -5.56 1.32
CA ASP A 64 -3.95 -5.68 2.74
C ASP A 64 -4.54 -4.38 3.30
N VAL A 65 -3.97 -3.22 2.93
CA VAL A 65 -4.54 -1.91 3.30
C VAL A 65 -5.95 -1.78 2.71
N VAL A 66 -6.13 -2.20 1.45
CA VAL A 66 -7.40 -2.11 0.74
C VAL A 66 -8.41 -3.13 1.26
N GLU A 67 -7.99 -4.32 1.67
CA GLU A 67 -8.83 -5.29 2.39
C GLU A 67 -9.41 -4.65 3.67
N LYS A 68 -8.58 -3.92 4.41
CA LYS A 68 -8.98 -3.31 5.68
C LYS A 68 -9.93 -2.11 5.53
N VAL A 69 -9.69 -1.23 4.55
CA VAL A 69 -10.38 0.08 4.47
C VAL A 69 -11.31 0.24 3.28
N ARG A 70 -11.23 -0.66 2.29
CA ARG A 70 -12.14 -0.74 1.15
C ARG A 70 -12.24 0.57 0.32
N SER A 71 -11.18 1.37 0.33
CA SER A 71 -11.20 2.69 -0.32
C SER A 71 -10.85 2.60 -1.81
N LYS A 72 -11.86 2.76 -2.68
CA LYS A 72 -11.68 2.92 -4.14
C LYS A 72 -10.83 4.14 -4.49
N GLU A 73 -10.94 5.22 -3.71
CA GLU A 73 -10.16 6.43 -3.92
C GLU A 73 -8.67 6.21 -3.64
N LEU A 74 -8.35 5.43 -2.60
CA LEU A 74 -6.96 5.07 -2.30
C LEU A 74 -6.34 4.27 -3.45
N VAL A 75 -7.04 3.25 -3.95
CA VAL A 75 -6.55 2.42 -5.07
C VAL A 75 -6.33 3.25 -6.32
N GLN A 76 -7.29 4.12 -6.67
CA GLN A 76 -7.13 5.00 -7.83
C GLN A 76 -5.95 5.96 -7.64
N CYS A 77 -5.81 6.58 -6.46
CA CYS A 77 -4.68 7.46 -6.16
C CYS A 77 -3.34 6.72 -6.29
N TYR A 78 -3.26 5.50 -5.79
CA TYR A 78 -2.05 4.68 -5.83
C TYR A 78 -1.72 4.23 -7.27
N LYS A 79 -2.74 3.92 -8.07
CA LYS A 79 -2.62 3.62 -9.50
C LYS A 79 -2.11 4.80 -10.31
N ASP A 80 -2.58 6.02 -10.01
CA ASP A 80 -2.13 7.23 -10.70
C ASP A 80 -0.62 7.49 -10.50
N LEU A 81 -0.02 6.99 -9.42
CA LEU A 81 1.42 7.08 -9.19
C LEU A 81 2.26 6.29 -10.20
N MET A 82 1.68 5.32 -10.93
CA MET A 82 2.38 4.64 -12.03
C MET A 82 2.86 5.63 -13.11
N ILE A 83 2.15 6.75 -13.28
CA ILE A 83 2.54 7.81 -14.23
C ILE A 83 3.75 8.60 -13.69
N LYS A 84 3.82 8.78 -12.36
CA LYS A 84 4.88 9.52 -11.67
C LYS A 84 6.16 8.69 -11.50
N PHE A 85 6.00 7.39 -11.28
CA PHE A 85 7.07 6.44 -10.95
C PHE A 85 7.03 5.19 -11.86
N PRO A 86 7.23 5.37 -13.19
CA PRO A 86 7.11 4.27 -14.14
C PRO A 86 8.24 3.23 -14.00
N GLU A 87 9.42 3.63 -13.53
CA GLU A 87 10.57 2.72 -13.36
C GLU A 87 10.33 1.74 -12.22
N GLU A 88 9.85 2.24 -11.07
CA GLU A 88 9.48 1.46 -9.89
C GLU A 88 8.35 0.49 -10.22
N CYS A 89 7.36 0.95 -10.99
CA CYS A 89 6.24 0.12 -11.41
C CYS A 89 6.70 -1.12 -12.19
N VAL A 90 7.68 -0.97 -13.09
CA VAL A 90 8.25 -2.08 -13.84
C VAL A 90 9.13 -2.95 -12.94
N LYS A 91 10.00 -2.33 -12.13
CA LYS A 91 10.98 -3.03 -11.31
C LYS A 91 10.34 -3.95 -10.28
N TYR A 92 9.29 -3.48 -9.61
CA TYR A 92 8.64 -4.18 -8.49
C TYR A 92 7.28 -4.79 -8.87
N ASN A 93 6.91 -4.79 -10.15
CA ASN A 93 5.63 -5.31 -10.62
C ASN A 93 4.41 -4.69 -9.88
N ILE A 94 4.43 -3.37 -9.66
CA ILE A 94 3.40 -2.68 -8.87
C ILE A 94 2.01 -2.78 -9.53
N ALA A 95 1.96 -2.95 -10.86
CA ALA A 95 0.73 -3.28 -11.57
C ALA A 95 0.02 -4.51 -10.98
N GLY A 96 0.78 -5.56 -10.61
CA GLY A 96 0.25 -6.75 -9.96
C GLY A 96 -0.34 -6.45 -8.59
N SER A 97 0.33 -5.66 -7.76
CA SER A 97 -0.20 -5.25 -6.45
C SER A 97 -1.50 -4.42 -6.59
N ILE A 98 -1.60 -3.57 -7.62
CA ILE A 98 -2.81 -2.81 -7.93
C ILE A 98 -3.94 -3.74 -8.39
N GLU A 99 -3.65 -4.72 -9.26
CA GLU A 99 -4.64 -5.71 -9.69
C GLU A 99 -5.21 -6.51 -8.51
N SER A 100 -4.36 -6.93 -7.56
CA SER A 100 -4.79 -7.57 -6.32
C SER A 100 -5.73 -6.67 -5.52
N ALA A 101 -5.35 -5.41 -5.29
CA ALA A 101 -6.18 -4.44 -4.57
C ALA A 101 -7.54 -4.18 -5.26
N GLU A 102 -7.55 -4.04 -6.60
CA GLU A 102 -8.77 -3.88 -7.39
C GLU A 102 -9.67 -5.13 -7.31
N ALA A 103 -9.07 -6.33 -7.32
CA ALA A 103 -9.82 -7.58 -7.18
C ALA A 103 -10.54 -7.68 -5.83
N ILE A 104 -9.91 -7.26 -4.73
CA ILE A 104 -10.57 -7.25 -3.42
C ILE A 104 -11.81 -6.34 -3.46
N LEU A 105 -11.72 -5.17 -4.12
CA LEU A 105 -12.86 -4.26 -4.30
C LEU A 105 -14.02 -4.88 -5.08
N THR A 106 -13.73 -5.67 -6.13
CA THR A 106 -14.77 -6.30 -6.96
C THR A 106 -15.42 -7.51 -6.30
N TRP A 107 -14.65 -8.35 -5.60
CA TRP A 107 -15.17 -9.57 -4.95
C TRP A 107 -16.26 -9.27 -3.92
N GLU A 108 -16.16 -8.20 -3.14
CA GLU A 108 -17.22 -7.86 -2.19
C GLU A 108 -18.40 -7.14 -2.85
N ASP A 109 -18.18 -6.27 -3.84
CA ASP A 109 -19.27 -5.63 -4.60
C ASP A 109 -20.23 -6.67 -5.21
N GLU A 110 -19.73 -7.87 -5.53
CA GLU A 110 -20.51 -9.00 -6.03
C GLU A 110 -21.17 -9.86 -4.94
N ASN A 111 -20.64 -9.84 -3.72
CA ASN A 111 -21.15 -10.63 -2.58
C ASN A 111 -22.09 -9.83 -1.68
N GLU A 112 -21.93 -8.51 -1.55
CA GLU A 112 -22.90 -7.62 -0.90
C GLU A 112 -24.21 -7.52 -1.69
N LYS A 113 -24.16 -7.60 -3.03
CA LYS A 113 -25.37 -7.60 -3.88
C LYS A 113 -26.18 -8.90 -3.83
N LYS A 114 -25.69 -9.93 -3.13
CA LYS A 114 -26.33 -11.25 -2.99
C LYS A 114 -26.92 -11.51 -1.60
N GLY A 115 -26.77 -10.58 -0.66
CA GLY A 115 -27.37 -10.62 0.70
C GLY A 115 -28.58 -9.71 0.82
#